data_AF-X0TZN1-F1
#
_entry.id   AF-X0TZN1-F1
#
_cell.length_a   1.000
_cell.length_b   1.000
_cell.length_c   1.000
_cell.angle_alpha   90.00
_cell.angle_beta   90.00
_cell.angle_gamma   90.00
#
_symmetry.space_group_name_H-M   'P 1'
#
loop_
_entity.id
_entity.type
_entity.pdbx_description
1 polymer ?
#
loop_
_entity_poly.entity_id
_entity_poly.type
_entity_poly.pdbx_seq_one_letter_code
_entity_poly.pdbx_strand_id
1 'polypeptide(L)' 'MQNTIKQVDKTTIKLNNVTYKGYNVGELPARFAFIYNSDKDQEGINSWFNYQGLTYIEHKPTIWSYV' A
#
# COMPACT_ATOMS: atom_id res chain seq x y z
N MET A 1 -8.28 -21.57 6.27
CA MET A 1 -8.90 -20.40 5.59
C MET A 1 -8.01 -19.99 4.45
N GLN A 2 -8.54 -19.84 3.23
CA GLN A 2 -7.75 -19.57 2.03
C GLN A 2 -7.75 -18.06 1.74
N ASN A 3 -6.57 -17.48 1.59
CA ASN A 3 -6.44 -16.08 1.20
C ASN A 3 -6.94 -15.91 -0.23
N THR A 4 -7.79 -14.90 -0.47
CA THR A 4 -8.36 -14.62 -1.80
C THR A 4 -7.89 -13.28 -2.30
N ILE A 5 -7.28 -13.28 -3.50
CA ILE A 5 -6.91 -12.07 -4.24
C ILE A 5 -7.98 -11.85 -5.30
N LYS A 6 -8.56 -10.65 -5.32
CA LYS A 6 -9.49 -10.20 -6.36
C LYS A 6 -8.92 -8.94 -7.00
N GLN A 7 -8.74 -8.97 -8.32
CA GLN A 7 -8.35 -7.78 -9.05
C GLN A 7 -9.55 -6.84 -9.18
N VAL A 8 -9.36 -5.58 -8.79
CA VAL A 8 -10.38 -4.53 -8.94
C VAL A 8 -10.10 -3.74 -10.20
N ASP A 9 -8.86 -3.28 -10.35
CA ASP A 9 -8.37 -2.53 -11.51
C ASP A 9 -6.99 -3.05 -11.94
N LYS A 10 -6.37 -2.41 -12.94
CA LYS A 10 -5.01 -2.77 -13.40
C LYS A 10 -3.97 -2.76 -12.27
N THR A 11 -4.08 -1.84 -11.32
CA THR A 11 -3.13 -1.66 -10.22
C THR A 11 -3.77 -1.81 -8.85
N THR A 12 -5.08 -2.06 -8.75
CA THR A 12 -5.79 -2.16 -7.47
C THR A 12 -6.26 -3.60 -7.28
N ILE A 13 -5.96 -4.18 -6.11
CA ILE A 13 -6.43 -5.51 -5.74
C ILE A 13 -7.11 -5.48 -4.37
N LYS A 14 -7.97 -6.45 -4.12
CA LYS A 14 -8.50 -6.77 -2.80
C LYS A 14 -7.93 -8.10 -2.33
N LEU A 15 -7.24 -8.10 -1.20
CA LEU A 15 -6.77 -9.30 -0.51
C LEU A 15 -7.61 -9.46 0.75
N ASN A 16 -8.40 -10.54 0.84
CA ASN A 16 -9.29 -10.80 1.99
C ASN A 16 -10.18 -9.60 2.37
N ASN A 17 -10.75 -8.93 1.35
CA ASN A 17 -11.59 -7.73 1.49
C ASN A 17 -10.85 -6.43 1.89
N VAL A 18 -9.54 -6.47 2.08
CA VAL A 18 -8.68 -5.28 2.27
C VAL A 18 -8.18 -4.80 0.91
N THR A 19 -8.30 -3.50 0.64
CA THR A 19 -7.88 -2.90 -0.63
C THR A 19 -6.39 -2.54 -0.60
N TYR A 20 -5.68 -2.92 -1.65
CA TYR A 20 -4.27 -2.60 -1.86
C TYR A 20 -4.08 -1.90 -3.20
N LYS A 21 -3.16 -0.94 -3.23
CA LYS A 21 -2.72 -0.25 -4.43
C LYS A 21 -1.31 -0.67 -4.80
N GLY A 22 -1.14 -1.10 -6.03
CA GLY A 22 0.11 -1.52 -6.63
C GLY A 22 0.85 -0.34 -7.23
N TYR A 23 2.17 -0.32 -7.00
CA TYR A 23 3.09 0.69 -7.47
C TYR A 23 4.26 0.03 -8.20
N ASN A 24 4.75 0.69 -9.24
CA ASN A 24 6.05 0.36 -9.82
C ASN A 24 7.17 0.83 -8.87
N VAL A 25 8.36 0.23 -8.98
CA VAL A 25 9.51 0.58 -8.13
C VAL A 25 9.88 2.07 -8.25
N GLY A 26 9.71 2.68 -9.43
CA GLY A 26 9.95 4.11 -9.65
C GLY A 26 8.84 5.05 -9.15
N GLU A 27 7.68 4.51 -8.76
CA GLU A 27 6.48 5.26 -8.36
C GLU A 27 6.12 4.99 -6.88
N LEU A 28 7.05 4.43 -6.11
CA LEU A 28 6.83 4.13 -4.70
C LEU A 28 6.61 5.41 -3.89
N PRO A 29 5.69 5.41 -2.91
CA PRO A 29 5.49 6.55 -2.03
C PRO A 29 6.77 6.94 -1.29
N ALA A 30 6.96 8.23 -1.03
CA ALA A 30 8.10 8.71 -0.23
C ALA A 30 8.16 8.15 1.20
N ARG A 31 7.02 7.59 1.69
CA ARG A 31 6.91 6.91 2.99
C ARG A 31 7.28 5.42 2.95
N PHE A 32 7.69 4.90 1.80
CA PHE A 32 7.93 3.48 1.60
C PHE A 32 9.16 2.97 2.37
N ALA A 33 9.05 1.76 2.94
CA ALA A 33 10.15 0.99 3.52
C ALA A 33 10.88 1.61 4.72
N PHE A 34 10.17 2.36 5.58
CA PHE A 34 10.66 2.69 6.92
C PHE A 34 9.55 2.58 7.97
N ILE A 35 9.94 2.57 9.25
CA ILE A 35 9.01 2.51 10.39
C ILE A 35 8.64 3.94 10.82
N TYR A 36 9.62 4.79 11.09
CA TYR A 36 9.40 6.18 11.50
C TYR A 36 10.53 7.08 10.99
N ASN A 37 10.18 8.31 10.59
CA ASN A 37 11.11 9.37 10.22
C ASN A 37 11.05 10.48 11.26
N SER A 38 12.12 10.65 12.04
CA SER A 38 12.21 11.65 13.13
C SER A 38 12.29 13.09 12.64
N ASP A 39 12.87 13.32 11.46
CA ASP A 39 13.04 14.67 10.91
C ASP A 39 11.70 15.28 10.48
N LYS A 40 10.75 14.42 10.12
CA LYS A 40 9.42 14.81 9.62
C LYS A 40 8.27 14.41 10.55
N ASP A 41 8.56 13.82 11.71
CA ASP A 41 7.58 13.26 12.64
C ASP A 41 6.50 12.44 11.91
N GLN A 42 6.96 11.46 11.11
CA GLN A 42 6.09 10.76 10.16
C GLN A 42 6.30 9.24 10.21
N GLU A 43 5.19 8.52 10.41
CA GLU A 43 5.14 7.05 10.28
C GLU A 43 5.43 6.61 8.83
N GLY A 44 6.18 5.53 8.67
CA GLY A 44 6.46 4.94 7.37
C GLY A 44 5.50 3.80 7.01
N ILE A 45 5.67 3.28 5.80
CA ILE A 45 4.93 2.13 5.27
C ILE A 45 5.83 0.91 5.44
N ASN A 46 5.63 0.19 6.53
CA ASN A 46 6.37 -1.04 6.86
C ASN A 46 5.71 -2.32 6.34
N SER A 47 4.43 -2.25 5.94
CA SER A 47 3.62 -3.40 5.54
C SER A 47 3.28 -3.33 4.05
N TRP A 48 3.94 -4.17 3.26
CA TRP A 48 3.79 -4.25 1.80
C TRP A 48 4.18 -5.64 1.30
N PHE A 49 3.80 -5.96 0.06
CA PHE A 49 4.20 -7.20 -0.59
C PHE A 49 4.39 -6.99 -2.09
N ASN A 50 5.19 -7.85 -2.73
CA ASN A 50 5.31 -7.87 -4.19
C ASN A 50 4.42 -8.97 -4.79
N TYR A 51 3.72 -8.63 -5.86
CA TYR A 51 2.91 -9.58 -6.63
C TYR A 51 2.85 -9.13 -8.09
N GLN A 52 3.11 -10.05 -9.02
CA GLN A 52 3.08 -9.80 -10.47
C GLN A 52 3.89 -8.56 -10.93
N GLY A 53 5.04 -8.31 -10.30
CA GLY A 53 5.92 -7.19 -10.65
C GLY A 53 5.51 -5.82 -10.07
N LEU A 54 4.44 -5.75 -9.29
CA LEU A 54 4.02 -4.56 -8.57
C LEU A 54 4.24 -4.71 -7.07
N THR A 55 4.59 -3.60 -6.42
CA THR A 55 4.63 -3.49 -4.97
C THR A 55 3.29 -2.99 -4.46
N TYR A 56 2.58 -3.83 -3.72
CA TYR A 56 1.26 -3.53 -3.16
C TYR A 56 1.38 -3.00 -1.74
N ILE A 57 0.72 -1.86 -1.52
CA ILE A 57 0.62 -1.16 -0.26
C ILE A 57 -0.86 -1.05 0.10
N GLU A 58 -1.19 -1.26 1.38
CA GLU A 58 -2.56 -1.16 1.86
C GLU A 58 -3.10 0.25 1.62
N HIS A 59 -4.23 0.36 0.92
CA HIS A 59 -4.87 1.63 0.68
C HIS A 59 -5.66 2.02 1.93
N LYS A 60 -5.05 2.83 2.79
CA LYS A 60 -5.69 3.44 3.96
C LYS A 60 -6.10 4.88 3.64
N PRO A 61 -7.32 5.14 3.15
CA PRO A 61 -7.84 6.50 3.16
C PRO A 61 -7.99 6.93 4.62
N THR A 62 -7.13 7.84 5.08
CA THR A 62 -7.35 8.49 6.38
C THR A 62 -8.60 9.35 6.26
N ILE A 63 -9.44 9.39 7.30
CA ILE A 63 -10.65 10.24 7.35
C ILE A 63 -10.32 11.72 7.03
N TRP A 64 -9.09 12.14 7.32
CA TRP A 64 -8.57 13.48 7.06
C TRP A 64 -8.09 13.73 5.62
N SER A 65 -8.07 12.74 4.73
CA SER A 65 -7.61 12.93 3.34
C SER A 65 -8.65 13.62 2.44
N TYR A 66 -9.80 14.01 2.99
CA TYR A 66 -10.91 14.69 2.30
C TYR A 66 -11.13 16.13 2.78
N VAL A 67 -10.26 16.67 3.62
CA VAL A 67 -10.31 18.08 4.08
C VAL A 67 -9.17 18.87 3.46
#